data_AF-A0A1C6CMW4-F1
#
_entry.id   AF-A0A1C6CMW4-F1
#
_cell.length_a   1.000
_cell.length_b   1.000
_cell.length_c   1.000
_cell.angle_alpha   90.00
_cell.angle_beta   90.00
_cell.angle_gamma   90.00
#
_symmetry.space_group_name_H-M   'P 1'
#
loop_
_entity.id
_entity.type
_entity.pdbx_description
1 polymer ?
#
loop_
_entity_poly.entity_id
_entity_poly.type
_entity_poly.pdbx_seq_one_letter_code
_entity_poly.pdbx_strand_id
1 'polypeptide(L)'
;MPTSTFFRLPEEKRLRLMDACWEECTRVRFTDVSINRIIAAAHIPRGSFYQYFTDKEDMIRYLLKGVREYFIQSLRDILHTHEGDLLSLPLGAFDRLVQQRGVADPVLARFIQVLRLNPGIETQSFLTERPGLMPEPLWDETDMTGLRQQNREYAEHIFFLGMAILGGAVVETLQEYSQREIQRDILQARIDLLRYGCAARTHEEETT
;
A
#
# COMPACT_ATOMS: atom_id res chain seq x y z
N MET A 1 9.50 -3.67 -15.79
CA MET A 1 8.20 -3.41 -16.41
C MET A 1 8.08 -4.39 -17.56
N PRO A 2 6.88 -4.93 -17.83
CA PRO A 2 6.69 -5.85 -18.94
C PRO A 2 7.13 -5.24 -20.26
N THR A 3 7.59 -6.07 -21.18
CA THR A 3 7.96 -5.63 -22.53
C THR A 3 6.73 -5.17 -23.32
N SER A 4 6.94 -4.45 -24.42
CA SER A 4 5.86 -4.07 -25.35
C SER A 4 5.09 -5.28 -25.89
N THR A 5 5.73 -6.45 -25.99
CA THR A 5 5.12 -7.69 -26.45
C THR A 5 4.03 -8.19 -25.49
N PHE A 6 4.19 -7.98 -24.18
CA PHE A 6 3.16 -8.31 -23.20
C PHE A 6 1.87 -7.51 -23.44
N PHE A 7 1.99 -6.21 -23.72
CA PHE A 7 0.83 -5.34 -23.93
C PHE A 7 0.10 -5.57 -25.26
N ARG A 8 0.74 -6.28 -26.20
CA ARG A 8 0.14 -6.70 -27.47
C ARG A 8 -0.54 -8.07 -27.40
N LEU A 9 -0.50 -8.74 -26.25
CA LEU A 9 -1.19 -10.01 -26.09
C LEU A 9 -2.70 -9.82 -26.21
N PRO A 10 -3.44 -10.80 -26.77
CA PRO A 10 -4.88 -10.86 -26.61
C PRO A 10 -5.24 -10.76 -25.12
N GLU A 11 -6.27 -9.98 -24.81
CA GLU A 11 -6.65 -9.65 -23.44
C GLU A 11 -6.82 -10.91 -22.58
N GLU A 12 -7.50 -11.93 -23.11
CA GLU A 12 -7.71 -13.21 -22.44
C GLU A 12 -6.38 -13.87 -22.01
N LYS A 13 -5.38 -13.87 -22.90
CA LYS A 13 -4.06 -14.46 -22.62
C LYS A 13 -3.31 -13.64 -21.58
N ARG A 14 -3.44 -12.31 -21.63
CA ARG A 14 -2.85 -11.40 -20.65
C ARG A 14 -3.47 -11.61 -19.27
N LEU A 15 -4.81 -11.67 -19.18
CA LEU A 15 -5.54 -11.91 -17.93
C LEU A 15 -5.15 -13.26 -17.32
N ARG A 16 -5.18 -14.34 -18.11
CA ARG A 16 -4.81 -15.68 -17.65
C ARG A 16 -3.39 -15.75 -17.08
N LEU A 17 -2.43 -15.06 -17.72
CA LEU A 17 -1.07 -14.96 -17.20
C LEU A 17 -1.04 -14.19 -15.87
N MET A 18 -1.74 -13.06 -15.78
CA MET A 18 -1.81 -12.27 -14.53
C MET A 18 -2.48 -13.03 -13.39
N ASP A 19 -3.53 -13.79 -13.67
CA ASP A 19 -4.19 -14.63 -12.68
C ASP A 19 -3.26 -15.72 -12.16
N ALA A 20 -2.54 -16.42 -13.05
CA ALA A 20 -1.52 -17.41 -12.65
C ALA A 20 -0.37 -16.79 -11.83
N CYS A 21 0.05 -15.57 -12.19
CA CYS A 21 1.04 -14.82 -11.43
C CYS A 21 0.54 -14.48 -10.01
N TRP A 22 -0.71 -14.00 -9.89
CA TRP A 22 -1.34 -13.69 -8.60
C TRP A 22 -1.55 -14.94 -7.75
N GLU A 23 -1.99 -16.04 -8.34
CA GLU A 23 -2.17 -17.32 -7.67
C GLU A 23 -0.84 -17.79 -7.05
N GLU A 24 0.26 -17.74 -7.80
CA GLU A 24 1.57 -18.13 -7.27
C GLU A 24 2.07 -17.16 -6.18
N CYS A 25 1.95 -15.85 -6.37
CA CYS A 25 2.44 -14.84 -5.43
C CYS A 25 1.64 -14.77 -4.12
N THR A 26 0.39 -15.25 -4.11
CA THR A 26 -0.45 -15.36 -2.91
C THR A 26 -0.37 -16.72 -2.24
N ARG A 27 0.38 -17.66 -2.83
CA ARG A 27 0.59 -19.02 -2.33
C ARG A 27 1.93 -19.18 -1.60
N VAL A 28 2.97 -18.49 -2.05
CA VAL A 28 4.34 -18.61 -1.51
C VAL A 28 5.02 -17.26 -1.35
N ARG A 29 6.12 -17.24 -0.60
CA ARG A 29 6.99 -16.06 -0.46
C ARG A 29 7.62 -15.69 -1.80
N PHE A 30 7.97 -14.43 -1.99
CA PHE A 30 8.61 -13.94 -3.24
C PHE A 30 9.90 -14.68 -3.59
N THR A 31 10.69 -15.07 -2.57
CA THR A 31 11.89 -15.88 -2.75
C THR A 31 11.59 -17.24 -3.39
N ASP A 32 10.40 -17.78 -3.13
CA ASP A 32 9.98 -19.14 -3.44
C ASP A 32 9.06 -19.21 -4.68
N VAL A 33 8.71 -18.06 -5.28
CA VAL A 33 7.91 -17.96 -6.51
C VAL A 33 8.56 -18.72 -7.67
N SER A 34 7.79 -19.59 -8.32
CA SER A 34 8.27 -20.43 -9.42
C SER A 34 7.70 -20.03 -10.79
N ILE A 35 8.58 -19.60 -11.69
CA ILE A 35 8.22 -19.35 -13.10
C ILE A 35 7.62 -20.59 -13.75
N ASN A 36 8.13 -21.79 -13.44
CA ASN A 36 7.63 -23.05 -14.01
C ASN A 36 6.17 -23.32 -13.61
N ARG A 37 5.76 -22.96 -12.39
CA ARG A 37 4.37 -23.12 -11.94
C ARG A 37 3.47 -22.10 -12.64
N ILE A 38 3.91 -20.86 -12.75
CA ILE A 38 3.18 -19.78 -13.42
C ILE A 38 2.91 -20.13 -14.89
N ILE A 39 3.94 -20.52 -15.65
CA ILE A 39 3.78 -20.82 -17.08
C ILE A 39 2.88 -22.05 -17.32
N ALA A 40 2.91 -23.03 -16.41
CA ALA A 40 2.05 -24.21 -16.47
C ALA A 40 0.58 -23.83 -16.24
N ALA A 41 0.30 -23.04 -15.20
CA ALA A 41 -1.05 -22.54 -14.90
C ALA A 41 -1.58 -21.57 -15.98
N ALA A 42 -0.71 -20.72 -16.54
CA ALA A 42 -1.06 -19.81 -17.62
C ALA A 42 -1.18 -20.49 -19.01
N HIS A 43 -0.81 -21.76 -19.12
CA HIS A 43 -0.72 -22.50 -20.39
C HIS A 43 0.13 -21.79 -21.45
N ILE A 44 1.32 -21.31 -21.07
CA ILE A 44 2.28 -20.70 -22.00
C ILE A 44 3.63 -21.44 -21.98
N PRO A 45 4.39 -21.47 -23.10
CA PRO A 45 5.76 -21.96 -23.10
C PRO A 45 6.68 -21.08 -22.25
N ARG A 46 7.73 -21.68 -21.68
CA ARG A 46 8.73 -20.94 -20.86
C ARG A 46 9.37 -19.78 -21.60
N GLY A 47 9.66 -19.95 -22.90
CA GLY A 47 10.22 -18.89 -23.73
C GLY A 47 9.32 -17.65 -23.83
N SER A 48 8.00 -17.83 -23.77
CA SER A 48 7.05 -16.70 -23.79
C SER A 48 7.14 -15.86 -22.52
N PHE A 49 7.40 -16.45 -21.35
CA PHE A 49 7.58 -15.68 -20.12
C PHE A 49 8.71 -14.65 -20.28
N TYR A 50 9.87 -15.08 -20.78
CA TYR A 50 11.02 -14.20 -20.98
C TYR A 50 10.84 -13.19 -22.13
N GLN A 51 9.87 -13.40 -23.02
CA GLN A 51 9.46 -12.37 -23.96
C GLN A 51 8.65 -11.27 -23.29
N TYR A 52 8.00 -11.53 -22.15
CA TYR A 52 7.13 -10.59 -21.44
C TYR A 52 7.84 -9.92 -20.26
N PHE A 53 8.66 -10.66 -19.53
CA PHE A 53 9.34 -10.22 -18.31
C PHE A 53 10.81 -10.64 -18.34
N THR A 54 11.72 -9.78 -17.89
CA THR A 54 13.16 -10.10 -17.82
C THR A 54 13.42 -11.25 -16.85
N ASP A 55 12.74 -11.25 -15.71
CA ASP A 55 12.85 -12.24 -14.65
C ASP A 55 11.59 -12.24 -13.77
N LYS A 56 11.61 -13.03 -12.68
CA LYS A 56 10.49 -13.08 -11.73
C LYS A 56 10.33 -11.79 -10.94
N GLU A 57 11.40 -11.05 -10.66
CA GLU A 57 11.34 -9.83 -9.86
C GLU A 57 10.66 -8.72 -10.65
N ASP A 58 10.93 -8.65 -11.95
CA ASP A 58 10.28 -7.72 -12.87
C ASP A 58 8.77 -7.95 -12.95
N MET A 59 8.36 -9.22 -12.99
CA MET A 59 6.96 -9.62 -12.93
C MET A 59 6.33 -9.25 -11.57
N ILE A 60 6.98 -9.54 -10.44
CA ILE A 60 6.46 -9.17 -9.11
C ILE A 60 6.29 -7.65 -9.02
N ARG A 61 7.28 -6.87 -9.48
CA ARG A 61 7.21 -5.41 -9.49
C ARG A 61 6.03 -4.90 -10.30
N TYR A 62 5.71 -5.55 -11.43
CA TYR A 62 4.54 -5.20 -12.23
C TYR A 62 3.22 -5.48 -11.52
N LEU A 63 3.08 -6.63 -10.84
CA LEU A 63 1.88 -6.94 -10.05
C LEU A 63 1.67 -5.92 -8.92
N LEU A 64 2.75 -5.61 -8.20
CA LEU A 64 2.71 -4.68 -7.07
C LEU A 64 2.43 -3.24 -7.51
N LYS A 65 2.81 -2.86 -8.74
CA LYS A 65 2.46 -1.55 -9.30
C LYS A 65 0.95 -1.34 -9.35
N GLY A 66 0.19 -2.33 -9.83
CA GLY A 66 -1.28 -2.22 -9.88
C GLY A 66 -1.91 -2.11 -8.49
N VAL A 67 -1.36 -2.84 -7.52
CA VAL A 67 -1.78 -2.72 -6.10
C VAL A 67 -1.48 -1.32 -5.55
N ARG A 68 -0.30 -0.78 -5.83
CA ARG A 68 0.09 0.57 -5.43
C ARG A 68 -0.86 1.62 -6.01
N GLU A 69 -1.18 1.53 -7.30
CA GLU A 69 -2.11 2.46 -7.96
C GLU A 69 -3.50 2.40 -7.32
N TYR A 70 -3.99 1.20 -7.00
CA TYR A 70 -5.24 1.01 -6.26
C TYR A 70 -5.21 1.69 -4.88
N PHE A 71 -4.12 1.51 -4.11
CA PHE A 71 -4.00 2.15 -2.80
C PHE A 71 -3.87 3.66 -2.88
N ILE A 72 -3.11 4.20 -3.83
CA ILE A 72 -3.00 5.64 -4.04
C ILE A 72 -4.38 6.23 -4.34
N GLN A 73 -5.18 5.59 -5.21
CA GLN A 73 -6.54 6.05 -5.47
C GLN A 73 -7.40 5.99 -4.21
N SER A 74 -7.29 4.92 -3.42
CA SER A 74 -8.03 4.80 -2.16
C SER A 74 -7.67 5.93 -1.18
N LEU A 75 -6.38 6.23 -1.01
CA LEU A 75 -5.92 7.35 -0.17
C LEU A 75 -6.42 8.70 -0.70
N ARG A 76 -6.43 8.88 -2.02
CA ARG A 76 -6.97 10.09 -2.66
C ARG A 76 -8.45 10.29 -2.32
N ASP A 77 -9.25 9.23 -2.42
CA ASP A 77 -10.67 9.29 -2.07
C ASP A 77 -10.89 9.60 -0.58
N ILE A 78 -10.00 9.13 0.31
CA ILE A 78 -10.05 9.46 1.74
C ILE A 78 -9.80 10.95 1.94
N LEU A 79 -8.74 11.50 1.33
CA LEU A 79 -8.43 12.94 1.39
C LEU A 79 -9.60 13.77 0.89
N HIS A 80 -10.14 13.44 -0.28
CA HIS A 80 -11.30 14.15 -0.84
C HIS A 80 -12.50 14.13 0.12
N THR A 81 -12.76 13.00 0.80
CA THR A 81 -13.86 12.88 1.77
C THR A 81 -13.64 13.70 3.04
N HIS A 82 -12.38 13.96 3.40
CA HIS A 82 -11.98 14.68 4.62
C HIS A 82 -11.36 16.04 4.30
N GLU A 83 -11.79 16.67 3.19
CA GLU A 83 -11.40 18.03 2.81
C GLU A 83 -9.87 18.23 2.75
N GLY A 84 -9.14 17.18 2.38
CA GLY A 84 -7.68 17.20 2.21
C GLY A 84 -6.87 17.03 3.49
N ASP A 85 -7.48 16.69 4.63
CA ASP A 85 -6.77 16.46 5.89
C ASP A 85 -5.84 15.23 5.84
N LEU A 86 -4.53 15.45 5.79
CA LEU A 86 -3.51 14.39 5.80
C LEU A 86 -3.62 13.45 7.00
N LEU A 87 -3.96 13.98 8.18
CA LEU A 87 -4.04 13.20 9.41
C LEU A 87 -5.27 12.29 9.45
N SER A 88 -6.21 12.45 8.51
CA SER A 88 -7.34 11.54 8.34
C SER A 88 -6.95 10.22 7.65
N LEU A 89 -5.88 10.22 6.84
CA LEU A 89 -5.47 9.09 6.01
C LEU A 89 -5.30 7.78 6.81
N PRO A 90 -4.60 7.75 7.96
CA PRO A 90 -4.34 6.51 8.67
C PRO A 90 -5.64 5.85 9.14
N LEU A 91 -6.52 6.59 9.80
CA LEU A 91 -7.80 6.06 10.29
C LEU A 91 -8.73 5.68 9.14
N GLY A 92 -8.86 6.54 8.12
CA GLY A 92 -9.70 6.24 6.95
C GLY A 92 -9.24 4.98 6.20
N ALA A 93 -7.93 4.78 6.05
CA ALA A 93 -7.38 3.59 5.42
C ALA A 93 -7.59 2.33 6.27
N PHE A 94 -7.42 2.44 7.60
CA PHE A 94 -7.68 1.34 8.53
C PHE A 94 -9.15 0.93 8.52
N ASP A 95 -10.07 1.90 8.57
CA ASP A 95 -11.50 1.63 8.54
C ASP A 95 -11.92 0.94 7.24
N ARG A 96 -11.39 1.38 6.09
CA ARG A 96 -11.61 0.69 4.81
C ARG A 96 -11.10 -0.75 4.83
N LEU A 97 -9.92 -1.00 5.40
CA LEU A 97 -9.36 -2.35 5.53
C LEU A 97 -10.29 -3.26 6.35
N VAL A 98 -10.86 -2.75 7.45
CA VAL A 98 -11.70 -3.52 8.36
C VAL A 98 -13.11 -3.74 7.82
N GLN A 99 -13.69 -2.73 7.15
CA GLN A 99 -15.06 -2.77 6.62
C GLN A 99 -15.24 -3.69 5.40
N GLN A 100 -14.18 -3.97 4.64
CA GLN A 100 -14.28 -4.74 3.38
C GLN A 100 -14.49 -6.27 3.54
N ARG A 101 -14.69 -6.81 4.75
CA ARG A 101 -14.92 -8.26 4.93
C ARG A 101 -16.28 -8.80 4.43
N GLY A 102 -17.14 -7.97 3.85
CA GLY A 102 -18.43 -8.38 3.25
C GLY A 102 -18.53 -8.25 1.72
N VAL A 103 -17.66 -7.44 1.10
CA VAL A 103 -17.53 -7.28 -0.36
C VAL A 103 -16.05 -7.50 -0.64
N ALA A 104 -15.69 -8.70 -1.08
CA ALA A 104 -14.30 -9.07 -1.24
C ALA A 104 -13.66 -8.23 -2.36
N ASP A 105 -12.98 -7.14 -1.99
CA ASP A 105 -12.04 -6.48 -2.87
C ASP A 105 -10.91 -7.47 -3.17
N PRO A 106 -10.81 -8.02 -4.39
CA PRO A 106 -9.84 -9.05 -4.69
C PRO A 106 -8.41 -8.52 -4.63
N VAL A 107 -8.21 -7.23 -4.88
CA VAL A 107 -6.90 -6.58 -4.86
C VAL A 107 -6.42 -6.46 -3.42
N LEU A 108 -7.28 -5.97 -2.52
CA LEU A 108 -6.93 -5.87 -1.10
C LEU A 108 -6.66 -7.26 -0.49
N ALA A 109 -7.50 -8.25 -0.80
CA ALA A 109 -7.31 -9.61 -0.32
C ALA A 109 -5.97 -10.21 -0.76
N ARG A 110 -5.61 -10.03 -2.05
CA ARG A 110 -4.30 -10.46 -2.58
C ARG A 110 -3.15 -9.74 -1.88
N PHE A 111 -3.27 -8.44 -1.65
CA PHE A 111 -2.24 -7.67 -0.96
C PHE A 111 -2.03 -8.12 0.49
N ILE A 112 -3.11 -8.30 1.25
CA ILE A 112 -3.06 -8.83 2.63
C ILE A 112 -2.35 -10.18 2.66
N GLN A 113 -2.67 -11.06 1.72
CA GLN A 113 -2.05 -12.38 1.64
C GLN A 113 -0.56 -12.30 1.30
N VAL A 114 -0.17 -11.41 0.38
CA VAL A 114 1.23 -11.13 0.06
C VAL A 114 1.99 -10.63 1.29
N LEU A 115 1.43 -9.68 2.04
CA LEU A 115 2.06 -9.17 3.26
C LEU A 115 2.27 -10.26 4.31
N ARG A 116 1.27 -11.13 4.51
CA ARG A 116 1.35 -12.25 5.46
C ARG A 116 2.45 -13.26 5.11
N LEU A 117 2.63 -13.55 3.82
CA LEU A 117 3.64 -14.49 3.36
C LEU A 117 5.05 -13.91 3.43
N ASN A 118 5.22 -12.59 3.36
CA ASN A 118 6.52 -11.95 3.28
C ASN A 118 6.77 -11.05 4.50
N PRO A 119 6.92 -11.63 5.71
CA PRO A 119 7.21 -10.86 6.91
C PRO A 119 8.57 -10.17 6.77
N GLY A 120 8.61 -8.86 7.02
CA GLY A 120 9.80 -8.04 6.88
C GLY A 120 9.85 -7.16 5.63
N ILE A 121 8.87 -7.26 4.71
CA ILE A 121 8.69 -6.20 3.72
C ILE A 121 8.07 -4.98 4.40
N GLU A 122 8.72 -3.83 4.29
CA GLU A 122 8.21 -2.56 4.80
C GLU A 122 6.93 -2.18 4.04
N THR A 123 5.79 -2.08 4.73
CA THR A 123 4.49 -1.77 4.12
C THR A 123 4.49 -0.44 3.37
N GLN A 124 5.31 0.51 3.82
CA GLN A 124 5.48 1.81 3.19
C GLN A 124 6.16 1.73 1.81
N SER A 125 7.09 0.78 1.62
CA SER A 125 7.78 0.57 0.34
C SER A 125 6.83 0.14 -0.80
N PHE A 126 5.62 -0.34 -0.45
CA PHE A 126 4.59 -0.63 -1.44
C PHE A 126 3.84 0.62 -1.91
N LEU A 127 3.71 1.63 -1.05
CA LEU A 127 2.99 2.87 -1.39
C LEU A 127 3.88 3.84 -2.17
N THR A 128 5.19 3.84 -1.88
CA THR A 128 6.10 4.87 -2.37
C THR A 128 7.36 4.23 -2.96
N GLU A 129 7.84 4.74 -4.09
CA GLU A 129 9.08 4.23 -4.73
C GLU A 129 10.34 4.65 -3.95
N ARG A 130 10.21 5.64 -3.06
CA ARG A 130 11.21 6.06 -2.10
C ARG A 130 10.55 6.16 -0.72
N PRO A 131 11.05 5.45 0.31
CA PRO A 131 10.55 5.58 1.67
C PRO A 131 10.53 7.05 2.08
N GLY A 132 9.40 7.53 2.62
CA GLY A 132 9.24 8.91 3.09
C GLY A 132 8.55 9.88 2.14
N LEU A 133 8.47 9.61 0.83
CA LEU A 133 7.83 10.52 -0.11
C LEU A 133 6.33 10.27 -0.25
N MET A 134 5.54 11.34 -0.25
CA MET A 134 4.12 11.26 -0.55
C MET A 134 3.91 11.01 -2.06
N PRO A 135 3.02 10.06 -2.46
CA PRO A 135 2.72 9.85 -3.86
C PRO A 135 2.17 11.12 -4.53
N GLU A 136 2.71 11.47 -5.70
CA GLU A 136 2.36 12.72 -6.40
C GLU A 136 0.85 12.98 -6.55
N PRO A 137 0.00 11.97 -6.91
CA PRO A 137 -1.44 12.20 -7.07
C PRO A 137 -2.18 12.62 -5.80
N LEU A 138 -1.58 12.45 -4.62
CA LEU A 138 -2.20 12.86 -3.37
C LEU A 138 -2.01 14.35 -3.08
N TRP A 139 -1.01 15.00 -3.67
CA TRP A 139 -0.78 16.44 -3.51
C TRP A 139 -1.95 17.26 -4.03
N ASP A 140 -2.60 16.79 -5.10
CA ASP A 140 -3.74 17.48 -5.71
C ASP A 140 -4.94 17.63 -4.76
N GLU A 141 -5.07 16.72 -3.79
CA GLU A 141 -6.18 16.70 -2.83
C GLU A 141 -5.75 17.18 -1.43
N THR A 142 -4.47 17.46 -1.20
CA THR A 142 -3.96 17.74 0.14
C THR A 142 -4.18 19.20 0.52
N ASP A 143 -4.87 19.41 1.64
CA ASP A 143 -4.95 20.73 2.27
C ASP A 143 -3.84 20.89 3.32
N MET A 144 -2.92 21.81 3.06
CA MET A 144 -1.82 22.13 3.96
C MET A 144 -2.16 23.26 4.96
N THR A 145 -3.30 23.93 4.83
CA THR A 145 -3.63 25.10 5.68
C THR A 145 -3.71 24.74 7.16
N GLY A 146 -4.11 23.51 7.48
CA GLY A 146 -4.15 22.97 8.84
C GLY A 146 -2.80 22.51 9.40
N LEU A 147 -1.72 22.52 8.60
CA LEU A 147 -0.39 22.09 9.04
C LEU A 147 0.39 23.23 9.69
N ARG A 148 1.24 22.89 10.67
CA ARG A 148 2.11 23.86 11.36
C ARG A 148 3.06 24.57 10.39
N GLN A 149 3.55 23.87 9.37
CA GLN A 149 4.31 24.46 8.26
C GLN A 149 3.66 24.07 6.93
N GLN A 150 3.46 25.05 6.06
CA GLN A 150 2.75 24.87 4.78
C GLN A 150 3.74 24.60 3.64
N ASN A 151 4.60 23.59 3.82
CA ASN A 151 5.57 23.18 2.81
C ASN A 151 5.53 21.66 2.61
N ARG A 152 5.99 21.22 1.43
CA ARG A 152 5.93 19.81 1.03
C ARG A 152 6.76 18.90 1.96
N GLU A 153 7.95 19.34 2.35
CA GLU A 153 8.84 18.56 3.24
C GLU A 153 8.14 18.23 4.57
N TYR A 154 7.48 19.22 5.17
CA TYR A 154 6.72 19.02 6.40
C TYR A 154 5.54 18.06 6.21
N ALA A 155 4.76 18.23 5.13
CA ALA A 155 3.66 17.33 4.81
C ALA A 155 4.13 15.88 4.54
N GLU A 156 5.28 15.69 3.90
CA GLU A 156 5.88 14.37 3.68
C GLU A 156 6.23 13.68 5.00
N HIS A 157 6.77 14.42 5.99
CA HIS A 157 7.00 13.87 7.32
C HIS A 157 5.70 13.44 8.01
N ILE A 158 4.64 14.25 7.92
CA ILE A 158 3.33 13.90 8.49
C ILE A 158 2.77 12.65 7.81
N PHE A 159 2.81 12.58 6.48
CA PHE A 159 2.39 11.42 5.70
C PHE A 159 3.17 10.15 6.10
N PHE A 160 4.50 10.24 6.14
CA PHE A 160 5.37 9.13 6.53
C PHE A 160 5.03 8.59 7.92
N LEU A 161 4.92 9.47 8.92
CA LEU A 161 4.58 9.09 10.29
C LEU A 161 3.18 8.47 10.37
N GLY A 162 2.19 9.08 9.70
CA GLY A 162 0.83 8.55 9.63
C GLY A 162 0.78 7.14 9.04
N MET A 163 1.49 6.91 7.93
CA MET A 163 1.56 5.59 7.29
C MET A 163 2.36 4.57 8.13
N ALA A 164 3.38 5.00 8.89
CA ALA A 164 4.10 4.12 9.82
C ALA A 164 3.19 3.59 10.93
N ILE A 165 2.42 4.50 11.54
CA ILE A 165 1.48 4.16 12.61
C ILE A 165 0.38 3.24 12.08
N LEU A 166 -0.17 3.55 10.89
CA LEU A 166 -1.12 2.69 10.19
C LEU A 166 -0.55 1.29 9.98
N GLY A 167 0.67 1.18 9.43
CA GLY A 167 1.32 -0.08 9.12
C GLY A 167 1.37 -1.02 10.33
N GLY A 168 1.71 -0.49 11.51
CA GLY A 168 1.68 -1.25 12.76
C GLY A 168 0.29 -1.78 13.11
N ALA A 169 -0.73 -0.92 13.10
CA ALA A 169 -2.11 -1.31 13.40
C ALA A 169 -2.65 -2.36 12.41
N VAL A 170 -2.29 -2.24 11.13
CA VAL A 170 -2.65 -3.22 10.09
C VAL A 170 -2.01 -4.57 10.37
N VAL A 171 -0.70 -4.62 10.63
CA VAL A 171 0.00 -5.89 10.89
C VAL A 171 -0.60 -6.63 12.08
N GLU A 172 -0.82 -5.95 13.20
CA GLU A 172 -1.44 -6.55 14.39
C GLU A 172 -2.86 -7.06 14.09
N THR A 173 -3.67 -6.26 13.40
CA THR A 173 -5.04 -6.65 13.01
C THR A 173 -5.07 -7.83 12.02
N LEU A 174 -4.06 -7.92 11.14
CA LEU A 174 -3.92 -9.03 10.21
C LEU A 174 -3.49 -10.32 10.89
N GLN A 175 -2.75 -10.24 11.99
CA GLN A 175 -2.38 -11.39 12.83
C GLN A 175 -3.57 -11.84 13.70
N GLU A 176 -4.21 -10.91 14.39
CA GLU A 176 -5.34 -11.18 15.27
C GLU A 176 -6.51 -10.19 15.03
N TYR A 177 -7.47 -10.62 14.21
CA TYR A 177 -8.59 -9.76 13.82
C TYR A 177 -9.55 -9.39 14.97
N SER A 178 -9.59 -10.18 16.05
CA SER A 178 -10.34 -9.83 17.27
C SER A 178 -9.85 -8.53 17.90
N GLN A 179 -8.59 -8.15 17.69
CA GLN A 179 -8.03 -6.93 18.24
C GLN A 179 -8.33 -5.66 17.42
N ARG A 180 -9.07 -5.74 16.30
CA ARG A 180 -9.27 -4.60 15.38
C ARG A 180 -9.75 -3.32 16.08
N GLU A 181 -10.66 -3.42 17.05
CA GLU A 181 -11.19 -2.25 17.77
C GLU A 181 -10.11 -1.65 18.67
N ILE A 182 -9.36 -2.50 19.38
CA ILE A 182 -8.21 -2.09 20.20
C ILE A 182 -7.15 -1.42 19.33
N GLN A 183 -6.83 -1.99 18.16
CA GLN A 183 -5.85 -1.42 17.23
C GLN A 183 -6.33 -0.10 16.64
N ARG A 184 -7.65 0.04 16.40
CA ARG A 184 -8.26 1.31 15.98
C ARG A 184 -8.11 2.39 17.04
N ASP A 185 -8.37 2.07 18.30
CA ASP A 185 -8.24 3.01 19.42
C ASP A 185 -6.78 3.44 19.63
N ILE A 186 -5.84 2.50 19.55
CA ILE A 186 -4.39 2.79 19.60
C ILE A 186 -3.98 3.69 18.42
N LEU A 187 -4.47 3.41 17.21
CA LEU A 187 -4.22 4.21 16.02
C LEU A 187 -4.73 5.64 16.22
N GLN A 188 -5.98 5.82 16.67
CA GLN A 188 -6.56 7.13 16.97
C GLN A 188 -5.70 7.92 17.95
N ALA A 189 -5.35 7.32 19.09
CA ALA A 189 -4.54 7.99 20.11
C ALA A 189 -3.18 8.46 19.59
N ARG A 190 -2.54 7.67 18.71
CA ARG A 190 -1.26 8.05 18.08
C ARG A 190 -1.42 9.15 17.04
N ILE A 191 -2.52 9.19 16.30
CA ILE A 191 -2.83 10.30 15.38
C ILE A 191 -3.14 11.58 16.15
N ASP A 192 -3.82 11.49 17.29
CA ASP A 192 -4.06 12.64 18.16
C ASP A 192 -2.74 13.20 18.70
N LEU A 193 -1.79 12.35 19.08
CA LEU A 193 -0.44 12.78 19.46
C LEU A 193 0.28 13.51 18.31
N LEU A 194 0.13 13.07 17.06
CA LEU A 194 0.67 13.81 15.91
C LEU A 194 -0.05 15.15 15.68
N ARG A 195 -1.37 15.18 15.88
CA ARG A 195 -2.20 16.39 15.68
C ARG A 195 -1.91 17.47 16.71
N TYR A 196 -1.74 17.09 17.97
CA TYR A 196 -1.63 18.04 19.09
C TYR A 196 -0.21 18.19 19.63
N GLY A 197 0.72 17.32 19.22
CA GLY A 197 2.06 17.25 19.79
C GLY A 197 2.08 16.58 21.18
N CYS A 198 3.27 16.21 21.64
CA CYS A 198 3.46 15.53 22.93
C CYS A 198 3.99 16.43 24.06
N ALA A 199 4.49 17.63 23.73
CA ALA A 199 5.09 18.52 24.71
C ALA A 199 4.02 19.22 25.56
N ALA A 200 4.22 19.26 26.88
CA ALA A 200 3.47 20.16 27.74
C ALA A 200 3.80 21.62 27.38
N ARG A 201 2.82 22.53 27.48
CA ARG A 201 2.95 23.97 27.16
C ARG A 201 4.08 24.73 27.89
N THR A 202 4.84 24.08 28.76
CA THR A 202 5.97 24.64 29.51
C THR A 202 7.27 24.73 28.72
N HIS A 203 7.35 24.14 27.52
CA HIS A 203 8.48 24.28 26.61
C HIS A 203 8.05 25.11 25.39
N GLU A 204 8.00 26.43 25.53
CA GLU A 204 7.96 27.31 24.37
C GLU A 204 9.29 27.16 23.63
N GLU A 205 9.22 26.77 22.35
CA GLU A 205 10.36 26.77 21.44
C GLU A 205 10.90 28.22 21.38
N GLU A 206 12.12 28.43 21.86
CA GLU A 206 12.87 29.65 21.60
C GLU A 206 13.08 29.74 20.08
N THR A 207 12.18 30.45 19.40
CA THR A 207 12.36 30.87 18.01
C THR A 207 13.65 31.68 17.94
N THR A 208 14.68 31.10 17.30
CA THR A 208 15.89 31.81 16.86
C THR A 208 15.84 31.99 15.36
#